data_AF-A0AAW8KME3-F1
#
_entry.id   AF-A0AAW8KME3-F1
#
_cell.length_a   1.000
_cell.length_b   1.000
_cell.length_c   1.000
_cell.angle_alpha   90.00
_cell.angle_beta   90.00
_cell.angle_gamma   90.00
#
_symmetry.space_group_name_H-M   'P 1'
#
loop_
_entity.id
_entity.type
_entity.pdbx_description
1 polymer ?
#
loop_
_entity_poly.entity_id
_entity_poly.type
_entity_poly.pdbx_seq_one_letter_code
_entity_poly.pdbx_strand_id
1 'polypeptide(L)'
;MTPFWIALQFLTVLPIELKTMPTAQQNGRAILFYPLVGLIIGGILFLISCLLVKLPVLLLATIIMTLWIWLTGGLHLDGLADTADAWVGGFGDKQRTLQIMKDPSCGPIGVLSLVIICLL
;
A
#
# COMPACT_ATOMS: atom_id res chain seq x y z
N MET A 1 -10.88 -18.65 9.17
CA MET A 1 -10.54 -17.33 9.74
C MET A 1 -9.06 -16.95 9.57
N THR A 2 -8.12 -17.89 9.50
CA THR A 2 -6.70 -17.58 9.22
C THR A 2 -6.43 -16.74 7.96
N PRO A 3 -7.08 -16.94 6.80
CA PRO A 3 -6.83 -16.12 5.61
C PRO A 3 -7.18 -14.64 5.77
N PHE A 4 -8.18 -14.30 6.58
CA PHE A 4 -8.51 -12.92 6.89
C PHE A 4 -7.40 -12.23 7.69
N TRP A 5 -6.87 -12.90 8.72
CA TRP A 5 -5.77 -12.37 9.53
C TRP A 5 -4.50 -12.18 8.72
N ILE A 6 -4.22 -13.08 7.76
CA ILE A 6 -3.10 -12.93 6.82
C ILE A 6 -3.29 -11.68 5.96
N ALA A 7 -4.48 -11.47 5.40
CA ALA A 7 -4.77 -10.28 4.60
C ALA A 7 -4.62 -8.99 5.41
N LEU A 8 -5.14 -8.98 6.64
CA LEU A 8 -5.08 -7.83 7.53
C LEU A 8 -3.62 -7.52 7.94
N GLN A 9 -2.82 -8.54 8.24
CA GLN A 9 -1.39 -8.39 8.56
C GLN A 9 -0.59 -7.88 7.36
N PHE A 10 -0.91 -8.33 6.15
CA PHE A 10 -0.17 -7.95 4.94
C PHE A 10 -0.51 -6.51 4.48
N LEU A 11 -1.79 -6.13 4.53
CA LEU A 11 -2.25 -4.84 4.00
C LEU A 11 -2.20 -3.70 5.02
N THR A 12 -1.88 -3.97 6.29
CA THR A 12 -1.86 -2.95 7.35
C THR A 12 -0.64 -3.09 8.27
N VAL A 13 -0.31 -2.02 8.99
CA VAL A 13 0.77 -2.01 10.00
C VAL A 13 0.32 -2.60 11.34
N LEU A 14 -0.92 -3.11 11.44
CA LEU A 14 -1.43 -3.66 12.70
C LEU A 14 -0.58 -4.87 13.14
N PRO A 15 -0.11 -4.92 14.41
CA PRO A 15 0.73 -5.99 14.91
C PRO A 15 -0.12 -7.25 15.14
N ILE A 16 -0.34 -8.01 14.07
CA ILE A 16 -1.10 -9.27 14.10
C ILE A 16 -0.10 -10.41 14.19
N GLU A 17 -0.15 -11.17 15.28
CA GLU A 17 0.69 -12.36 15.46
C GLU A 17 0.00 -13.60 14.89
N LEU A 18 0.59 -14.19 13.86
CA LEU A 18 0.15 -15.47 13.31
C LEU A 18 0.85 -16.60 14.07
N LYS A 19 0.09 -17.55 14.61
CA LYS A 19 0.62 -18.69 15.39
C LYS A 19 1.59 -19.58 14.63
N THR A 20 1.48 -19.61 13.31
CA THR A 20 2.31 -20.44 12.41
C THR A 20 2.50 -19.71 11.09
N MET A 21 3.64 -19.93 10.43
CA MET A 21 3.87 -19.43 9.07
C MET A 21 2.79 -19.94 8.12
N PRO A 22 2.09 -19.05 7.38
CA PRO A 22 1.09 -19.47 6.41
C PRO A 22 1.65 -20.29 5.26
N THR A 23 0.90 -21.29 4.83
CA THR A 23 1.16 -22.01 3.59
C THR A 23 0.83 -21.15 2.36
N ALA A 24 1.42 -21.46 1.20
CA ALA A 24 1.11 -20.77 -0.06
C ALA A 24 -0.39 -20.78 -0.41
N GLN A 25 -1.10 -21.88 -0.11
CA GLN A 25 -2.54 -21.97 -0.34
C GLN A 25 -3.33 -21.04 0.59
N GLN A 26 -2.90 -20.87 1.84
CA GLN A 26 -3.52 -19.93 2.78
C GLN A 26 -3.29 -18.48 2.35
N ASN A 27 -2.08 -18.14 1.88
CA ASN A 27 -1.78 -16.83 1.31
C ASN A 27 -2.64 -16.55 0.07
N GLY A 28 -2.77 -17.52 -0.85
CA GLY A 28 -3.64 -17.37 -2.02
C GLY A 28 -5.11 -17.13 -1.64
N ARG A 29 -5.61 -17.82 -0.60
CA ARG A 29 -6.97 -17.59 -0.08
C ARG A 29 -7.14 -16.25 0.62
N ALA A 30 -6.07 -15.62 1.10
CA ALA A 30 -6.13 -14.32 1.77
C ALA A 30 -6.55 -13.20 0.80
N ILE A 31 -6.23 -13.34 -0.49
CA ILE A 31 -6.58 -12.37 -1.55
C ILE A 31 -8.10 -12.11 -1.58
N LEU A 32 -8.92 -13.14 -1.32
CA LEU A 32 -10.38 -13.02 -1.28
C LEU A 32 -10.88 -12.06 -0.19
N PHE A 33 -10.06 -11.80 0.83
CA PHE A 33 -10.37 -10.87 1.93
C PHE A 33 -9.80 -9.47 1.71
N TYR A 34 -9.03 -9.21 0.66
CA TYR A 34 -8.46 -7.89 0.39
C TYR A 34 -9.54 -6.80 0.24
N PRO A 35 -10.67 -7.04 -0.46
CA PRO A 35 -11.75 -6.04 -0.54
C PRO A 35 -12.35 -5.72 0.83
N LEU A 36 -12.47 -6.72 1.71
CA LEU A 36 -12.99 -6.52 3.06
C LEU A 36 -12.02 -5.68 3.91
N VAL A 37 -10.72 -5.95 3.83
CA VAL A 37 -9.69 -5.14 4.51
C VAL A 37 -9.67 -3.72 3.95
N GLY A 38 -9.79 -3.55 2.63
CA GLY A 38 -9.93 -2.24 1.99
C GLY A 38 -11.16 -1.48 2.48
N LEU A 39 -12.30 -2.15 2.66
CA LEU A 39 -13.50 -1.55 3.24
C LEU A 39 -13.29 -1.11 4.70
N ILE A 40 -12.56 -1.90 5.50
CA ILE A 40 -12.20 -1.52 6.88
C ILE A 40 -11.34 -0.25 6.87
N ILE A 41 -10.28 -0.21 6.05
CA ILE A 41 -9.40 0.96 5.93
C ILE A 41 -10.21 2.18 5.47
N GLY A 42 -10.99 2.04 4.40
CA GLY A 42 -11.84 3.11 3.87
C GLY A 42 -12.89 3.60 4.88
N GLY A 43 -13.49 2.68 5.65
CA GLY A 43 -14.43 3.02 6.73
C GLY A 43 -13.77 3.83 7.85
N ILE A 44 -12.56 3.46 8.27
CA ILE A 44 -11.78 4.23 9.25
C ILE A 44 -11.51 5.64 8.73
N LEU A 45 -10.99 5.76 7.49
CA LEU A 45 -10.69 7.05 6.88
C LEU A 45 -11.94 7.92 6.69
N PHE A 46 -13.06 7.31 6.29
CA PHE A 46 -14.35 8.00 6.15
C PHE A 46 -14.84 8.56 7.50
N LEU A 47 -14.81 7.76 8.56
CA LEU A 47 -15.21 8.21 9.91
C LEU A 47 -14.34 9.38 10.38
N ILE A 48 -13.02 9.30 10.21
CA ILE A 48 -12.10 10.39 10.56
C ILE A 48 -12.41 11.63 9.72
N SER A 49 -12.70 11.47 8.43
CA SER A 49 -13.07 12.57 7.54
C SER A 49 -14.35 13.28 8.01
N CYS A 50 -15.38 12.53 8.40
CA CYS A 50 -16.61 13.10 8.96
C CYS A 50 -16.37 13.87 10.27
N LEU A 51 -15.52 13.34 11.16
CA LEU A 51 -15.19 14.00 12.43
C LEU A 51 -14.41 15.31 12.22
N LEU A 52 -13.57 15.36 11.19
CA LEU A 52 -12.69 16.49 10.88
C LEU A 52 -13.22 17.38 9.75
N VAL A 53 -14.49 17.23 9.35
CA VAL A 53 -15.09 17.90 8.18
C VAL A 53 -15.04 19.43 8.24
N LYS A 54 -14.89 20.01 9.44
CA LYS A 54 -14.79 21.47 9.64
C LYS A 54 -13.40 22.05 9.32
N LEU A 55 -12.40 21.20 9.11
CA LEU A 55 -11.06 21.65 8.74
C LEU A 55 -11.03 22.18 7.29
N PRO A 56 -10.09 23.07 6.96
CA PRO A 56 -9.83 23.43 5.57
C PRO A 56 -9.54 22.20 4.71
N VAL A 57 -10.07 22.18 3.49
CA VAL A 57 -10.02 21.01 2.58
C VAL A 57 -8.59 20.48 2.41
N LEU A 58 -7.61 21.37 2.21
CA LEU A 58 -6.21 20.98 2.04
C LEU A 58 -5.65 20.29 3.28
N LEU A 59 -5.97 20.79 4.48
CA LEU A 59 -5.51 20.18 5.73
C LEU A 59 -6.16 18.81 5.93
N LEU A 60 -7.46 18.71 5.66
CA LEU A 60 -8.19 17.44 5.76
C LEU A 60 -7.63 16.39 4.79
N ALA A 61 -7.41 16.75 3.53
CA ALA A 61 -6.86 15.86 2.50
C ALA A 61 -5.48 15.34 2.91
N THR A 62 -4.58 16.22 3.38
CA THR A 62 -3.25 15.83 3.86
C THR A 62 -3.32 14.87 5.05
N ILE A 63 -4.22 15.12 6.01
CA ILE A 63 -4.41 14.22 7.17
C ILE A 63 -4.89 12.85 6.72
N ILE A 64 -5.93 12.79 5.88
CA ILE A 64 -6.51 11.53 5.39
C ILE A 64 -5.48 10.74 4.57
N MET A 65 -4.75 11.41 3.67
CA MET A 65 -3.69 10.78 2.88
C MET A 65 -2.58 10.24 3.78
N THR A 66 -2.10 11.02 4.74
CA THR A 66 -1.05 10.59 5.68
C THR A 66 -1.50 9.38 6.50
N LEU A 67 -2.74 9.37 6.97
CA LEU A 67 -3.32 8.24 7.70
C LEU A 67 -3.43 6.99 6.83
N TRP A 68 -3.84 7.12 5.57
CA TRP A 68 -3.89 6.00 4.64
C TRP A 68 -2.51 5.38 4.39
N ILE A 69 -1.50 6.22 4.15
CA ILE A 69 -0.10 5.78 3.98
C ILE A 69 0.37 5.06 5.24
N TRP A 70 0.15 5.65 6.42
CA TRP A 70 0.57 5.07 7.69
C TRP A 70 -0.13 3.74 7.99
N LEU A 71 -1.46 3.67 7.83
CA LEU A 71 -2.25 2.47 8.08
C LEU A 71 -1.81 1.29 7.21
N THR A 72 -1.45 1.57 5.95
CA THR A 72 -1.02 0.55 4.97
C THR A 72 0.48 0.28 4.97
N GLY A 73 1.26 1.06 5.73
CA GLY A 73 2.72 0.97 5.73
C GLY A 73 3.36 1.44 4.42
N GLY A 74 2.61 2.15 3.57
CA GLY A 74 3.08 2.62 2.26
C GLY A 74 3.13 1.55 1.16
N LEU A 75 2.62 0.33 1.39
CA LEU A 75 2.72 -0.80 0.46
C LEU A 75 2.29 -0.48 -0.99
N HIS A 76 1.21 0.30 -1.16
CA HIS A 76 0.71 0.67 -2.48
C HIS A 76 1.63 1.67 -3.19
N LEU A 77 2.21 2.61 -2.43
CA LEU A 77 3.12 3.62 -2.95
C LEU A 77 4.48 2.99 -3.29
N ASP A 78 4.96 2.07 -2.45
CA ASP A 78 6.16 1.28 -2.69
C ASP A 78 6.07 0.52 -4.03
N GLY A 79 5.01 -0.26 -4.21
CA GLY A 79 4.77 -0.98 -5.46
C GLY A 79 4.63 -0.06 -6.69
N LEU A 80 4.08 1.15 -6.52
CA LEU A 80 4.02 2.15 -7.59
C LEU A 80 5.42 2.66 -7.95
N ALA A 81 6.24 3.00 -6.96
CA ALA A 81 7.60 3.50 -7.15
C ALA A 81 8.48 2.44 -7.84
N ASP A 82 8.47 1.21 -7.32
CA ASP A 82 9.23 0.08 -7.88
C ASP A 82 8.83 -0.21 -9.32
N THR A 83 7.52 -0.18 -9.60
CA THR A 83 7.02 -0.42 -10.96
C THR A 83 7.43 0.71 -11.90
N ALA A 84 7.37 1.97 -11.45
CA ALA A 84 7.74 3.11 -12.28
C ALA A 84 9.24 3.11 -12.62
N ASP A 85 10.11 2.88 -11.63
CA ASP A 85 11.55 2.77 -11.84
C ASP A 85 11.91 1.58 -12.73
N ALA A 86 11.31 0.41 -12.50
CA ALA A 86 11.60 -0.78 -13.28
C ALA A 86 11.07 -0.71 -14.71
N TRP A 87 9.95 -0.01 -14.92
CA TRP A 87 9.38 0.22 -16.25
C TRP A 87 10.31 1.07 -17.11
N VAL A 88 10.81 2.18 -16.57
CA VAL A 88 11.69 3.10 -17.30
C VAL A 88 13.12 2.57 -17.37
N GLY A 89 13.66 2.08 -16.26
CA GLY A 89 15.05 1.61 -16.15
C GLY A 89 15.30 0.21 -16.71
N GLY A 90 14.25 -0.57 -16.96
CA GLY A 90 14.36 -1.91 -17.54
C GLY A 90 14.64 -1.93 -19.04
N PHE A 91 14.32 -0.84 -19.76
CA PHE A 91 14.51 -0.70 -21.21
C PHE A 91 13.91 -1.86 -22.03
N GLY A 92 12.79 -2.42 -21.58
CA GLY A 92 12.12 -3.55 -22.23
C GLY A 92 12.76 -4.92 -21.98
N ASP A 93 13.86 -4.99 -21.22
CA ASP A 93 14.45 -6.26 -20.81
C ASP A 93 13.81 -6.78 -19.52
N LYS A 94 13.22 -7.98 -19.59
CA LYS A 94 12.50 -8.59 -18.47
C LYS A 94 13.40 -8.87 -17.27
N GLN A 95 14.63 -9.32 -17.50
CA GLN A 95 15.53 -9.67 -16.40
C GLN A 95 15.96 -8.42 -15.64
N ARG A 96 16.28 -7.35 -16.35
CA ARG A 96 16.64 -6.05 -15.80
C ARG A 96 15.48 -5.39 -15.06
N THR A 97 14.27 -5.39 -15.61
CA THR A 97 13.07 -4.91 -14.91
C THR A 97 12.89 -5.64 -13.58
N LEU A 98 12.98 -6.98 -13.56
CA LEU A 98 12.85 -7.76 -12.34
C LEU A 98 14.01 -7.56 -11.35
N GLN A 99 15.21 -7.21 -11.82
CA GLN A 99 16.32 -6.84 -10.95
C GLN A 99 16.05 -5.49 -10.28
N ILE A 100 15.55 -4.49 -11.02
CA ILE A 100 15.24 -3.17 -10.49
C ILE A 100 14.09 -3.25 -9.47
N MET A 101 13.02 -4.00 -9.75
CA MET A 101 11.92 -4.19 -8.77
C MET A 101 12.34 -4.88 -7.46
N LYS A 102 13.53 -5.48 -7.40
CA LYS A 102 14.07 -6.12 -6.19
C LYS A 102 15.14 -5.29 -5.51
N ASP A 103 15.55 -4.17 -6.12
CA ASP A 103 16.49 -3.24 -5.53
C ASP A 103 15.76 -2.48 -4.42
N PRO A 104 16.28 -2.45 -3.18
CA PRO A 104 15.67 -1.68 -2.09
C PRO A 104 15.80 -0.15 -2.27
N SER A 105 16.55 0.31 -3.28
CA SER A 105 16.79 1.73 -3.54
C SER A 105 15.69 2.32 -4.43
N CYS A 106 15.15 3.47 -4.04
CA CYS A 106 14.22 4.22 -4.87
C CYS A 106 14.98 5.05 -5.92
N GLY A 107 14.60 4.91 -7.19
CA GLY A 107 15.14 5.68 -8.30
C GLY A 107 14.43 7.03 -8.51
N PRO A 108 14.97 7.92 -9.36
CA PRO A 108 14.38 9.22 -9.60
C PRO A 108 12.96 9.17 -10.19
N ILE A 109 12.65 8.13 -11.00
CA ILE A 109 11.33 8.00 -11.62
C ILE A 109 10.30 7.56 -10.59
N GLY A 110 10.66 6.66 -9.68
CA GLY A 110 9.84 6.27 -8.54
C GLY A 110 9.50 7.49 -7.68
N VAL A 111 10.52 8.27 -7.29
CA VAL A 111 10.33 9.51 -6.50
C VAL A 111 9.41 10.50 -7.21
N LEU A 112 9.64 10.79 -8.50
CA LEU A 112 8.78 11.70 -9.27
C LEU A 112 7.34 11.19 -9.36
N SER A 113 7.16 9.88 -9.55
CA SER A 113 5.83 9.26 -9.60
C SER A 113 5.09 9.41 -8.27
N LEU A 114 5.78 9.21 -7.15
CA LEU A 114 5.23 9.43 -5.81
C LEU A 114 4.84 10.90 -5.57
N VAL A 115 5.67 11.85 -5.99
CA VAL A 115 5.36 13.28 -5.84
C VAL A 115 4.12 13.64 -6.67
N ILE A 116 4.06 13.21 -7.93
CA ILE A 116 2.93 13.53 -8.81
C ILE A 116 1.64 12.92 -8.25
N ILE A 117 1.65 11.64 -7.86
CA ILE A 117 0.43 10.96 -7.42
C ILE A 117 -0.09 11.51 -6.08
N CYS A 118 0.79 11.92 -5.16
CA CYS A 118 0.38 12.49 -3.87
C CYS A 118 -0.11 13.96 -4.00
N LEU A 119 0.17 14.63 -5.11
CA LEU A 119 -0.30 16.00 -5.39
C LEU A 119 -1.62 16.03 -6.16
N LEU A 120 -2.02 14.93 -6.79
CA LEU A 120 -3.29 14.78 -7.51
C LEU A 120 -4.45 14.49 -6.55
#